data_AF-A0A9Q6Z5F6-F1
#
_entry.id   AF-A0A9Q6Z5F6-F1
#
_cell.length_a   1.000
_cell.length_b   1.000
_cell.length_c   1.000
_cell.angle_alpha   90.00
_cell.angle_beta   90.00
_cell.angle_gamma   90.00
#
_symmetry.space_group_name_H-M   'P 1'
#
loop_
_entity.id
_entity.type
_entity.pdbx_description
1 polymer ?
#
loop_
_entity_poly.entity_id
_entity_poly.type
_entity_poly.pdbx_seq_one_letter_code
_entity_poly.pdbx_strand_id
1 'polypeptide(L)'
;MKNSILLVLLCNVSMKIYAQQLYVVHENENEIFIYTQELLNDSNISKNDSIFYYNYHYNERYSMSISELKNIKVLDPYNSDRENGLLFYDEAMALDKSKLTNIPSHYSYAYIAIGQKNPFLAKGDIHPVKWKEIDKNTLKIPKTYIEEAINDSPCRTENWEVNKIFESQYNTYDLYAYEITTIDKCWGYYLAFINKKNDEIVWTELFRSNEEKYTNEINPTFREDLHINYDDYYDRMRIGIFMKSKSIAFFGIQSYSIGCEEIFFINDETIELSCINNH
;
A
#
# COMPACT_ATOMS: atom_id res chain seq x y z
N MET A 1 28.81 7.09 16.36
CA MET A 1 27.58 7.31 15.57
C MET A 1 27.04 5.92 15.25
N LYS A 2 25.85 5.56 15.76
CA LYS A 2 25.24 4.26 15.47
C LYS A 2 24.91 4.20 13.98
N ASN A 3 25.36 3.18 13.27
CA ASN A 3 24.93 2.98 11.89
C ASN A 3 23.46 2.57 11.94
N SER A 4 22.60 3.35 11.30
CA SER A 4 21.23 2.94 11.05
C SER A 4 21.24 2.10 9.78
N ILE A 5 20.56 0.96 9.84
CA ILE A 5 20.39 0.06 8.71
C ILE A 5 18.96 0.17 8.21
N LEU A 6 18.82 0.23 6.89
CA LEU A 6 17.54 0.14 6.22
C LEU A 6 17.27 -1.32 5.84
N LEU A 7 16.18 -1.89 6.33
CA LEU A 7 15.77 -3.28 6.11
C LEU A 7 14.81 -3.40 4.94
N VAL A 8 15.17 -4.21 3.95
CA VAL A 8 14.25 -4.76 2.95
C VAL A 8 14.00 -6.20 3.33
N LEU A 9 12.80 -6.47 3.85
CA LEU A 9 12.36 -7.80 4.21
C LEU A 9 11.71 -8.46 2.99
N LEU A 10 12.11 -9.69 2.70
CA LEU A 10 11.63 -10.43 1.54
C LEU A 10 10.64 -11.49 2.01
N CYS A 11 9.37 -11.33 1.65
CA CYS A 11 8.41 -12.41 1.79
C CYS A 11 8.50 -13.34 0.58
N ASN A 12 8.40 -14.64 0.86
CA ASN A 12 8.74 -15.73 -0.03
C ASN A 12 7.61 -15.99 -1.06
N VAL A 13 7.53 -15.26 -2.17
CA VAL A 13 6.67 -15.64 -3.31
C VAL A 13 7.26 -15.18 -4.65
N SER A 14 7.12 -16.04 -5.67
CA SER A 14 7.56 -15.87 -7.05
C SER A 14 7.07 -14.59 -7.74
N MET A 15 8.00 -13.94 -8.46
CA MET A 15 7.88 -12.78 -9.36
C MET A 15 7.55 -11.42 -8.74
N LYS A 16 8.50 -10.49 -8.90
CA LYS A 16 8.41 -9.04 -8.65
C LYS A 16 7.87 -8.71 -7.26
N ILE A 17 8.75 -8.79 -6.27
CA ILE A 17 8.45 -8.35 -4.91
C ILE A 17 8.20 -6.85 -4.95
N TYR A 18 6.94 -6.45 -4.77
CA TYR A 18 6.56 -5.06 -4.54
C TYR A 18 6.43 -4.85 -3.04
N ALA A 19 7.46 -4.30 -2.40
CA ALA A 19 7.45 -4.11 -0.95
C ALA A 19 7.12 -2.67 -0.58
N GLN A 20 6.34 -2.49 0.47
CA GLN A 20 5.96 -1.15 0.96
C GLN A 20 6.84 -0.64 2.10
N GLN A 21 7.40 -1.55 2.90
CA GLN A 21 7.97 -1.17 4.18
C GLN A 21 9.48 -1.31 4.20
N LEU A 22 10.08 -0.25 4.75
CA LEU A 22 11.50 -0.07 4.94
C LEU A 22 11.68 0.33 6.40
N TYR A 23 12.21 -0.59 7.21
CA TYR A 23 12.46 -0.31 8.62
C TYR A 23 13.85 0.31 8.77
N VAL A 24 13.92 1.40 9.53
CA VAL A 24 15.19 1.90 10.05
C VAL A 24 15.44 1.20 11.37
N VAL A 25 16.38 0.28 11.39
CA VAL A 25 16.83 -0.35 12.63
C VAL A 25 18.12 0.32 13.07
N HIS A 26 18.17 0.68 14.34
CA HIS A 26 19.40 1.12 14.98
C HIS A 26 20.16 -0.12 15.41
N GLU A 27 21.39 -0.30 14.92
CA GLU A 27 22.28 -1.35 15.41
C GLU A 27 22.29 -1.33 16.96
N ASN A 28 21.64 -2.31 17.55
CA ASN A 28 21.75 -2.65 18.97
C ASN A 28 22.38 -4.04 19.05
N GLU A 29 23.07 -4.30 20.17
CA GLU A 29 23.99 -5.44 20.38
C GLU A 29 23.36 -6.86 20.28
N ASN A 30 22.06 -6.97 19.97
CA ASN A 30 21.31 -8.24 19.92
C ASN A 30 20.97 -8.70 18.49
N GLU A 31 21.49 -8.03 17.45
CA GLU A 31 21.29 -8.40 16.04
C GLU A 31 22.46 -9.24 15.52
N ILE A 32 22.14 -10.43 15.02
CA ILE A 32 23.13 -11.36 14.48
C ILE A 32 23.22 -11.16 12.96
N PHE A 33 24.30 -10.49 12.53
CA PHE A 33 24.63 -10.29 11.11
C PHE A 33 25.29 -11.56 10.55
N ILE A 34 24.50 -12.55 10.14
CA ILE A 34 25.02 -13.71 9.39
C ILE A 34 24.69 -13.52 7.91
N TYR A 35 25.74 -13.48 7.09
CA TYR A 35 25.62 -13.46 5.64
C TYR A 35 25.21 -14.85 5.13
N THR A 36 23.99 -15.01 4.66
CA THR A 36 23.55 -16.26 3.99
C THR A 36 23.30 -16.01 2.51
N GLN A 37 23.99 -16.78 1.65
CA GLN A 37 23.72 -16.84 0.21
C GLN A 37 22.34 -17.47 -0.07
N GLU A 38 21.78 -18.16 0.92
CA GLU A 38 20.51 -18.91 0.89
C GLU A 38 19.30 -17.99 0.61
N LEU A 39 19.22 -16.81 1.24
CA LEU A 39 18.12 -15.84 1.01
C LEU A 39 17.91 -15.51 -0.47
N LEU A 40 18.99 -15.32 -1.23
CA LEU A 40 18.92 -14.98 -2.65
C LEU A 40 18.42 -16.16 -3.50
N ASN A 41 18.84 -17.38 -3.14
CA ASN A 41 18.44 -18.58 -3.85
C ASN A 41 16.96 -18.89 -3.62
N ASP A 42 16.48 -18.75 -2.39
CA ASP A 42 15.10 -19.07 -2.02
C ASP A 42 14.10 -18.04 -2.58
N SER A 43 14.52 -16.77 -2.71
CA SER A 43 13.70 -15.68 -3.24
C SER A 43 13.74 -15.52 -4.77
N ASN A 44 14.48 -16.37 -5.50
CA ASN A 44 14.77 -16.20 -6.94
C ASN A 44 15.37 -14.82 -7.30
N ILE A 45 16.10 -14.18 -6.39
CA ILE A 45 16.77 -12.91 -6.62
C ILE A 45 18.22 -13.15 -7.03
N SER A 46 18.63 -12.52 -8.13
CA SER A 46 20.01 -12.57 -8.61
C SER A 46 20.87 -11.49 -7.96
N LYS A 47 22.16 -11.77 -7.78
CA LYS A 47 23.16 -10.72 -7.43
C LYS A 47 23.25 -9.60 -8.47
N ASN A 48 22.80 -9.86 -9.70
CA ASN A 48 22.76 -8.88 -10.77
C ASN A 48 21.45 -8.07 -10.80
N ASP A 49 20.49 -8.39 -9.92
CA ASP A 49 19.28 -7.60 -9.78
C ASP A 49 19.56 -6.27 -9.06
N SER A 50 18.60 -5.37 -9.19
CA SER A 50 18.61 -4.09 -8.49
C SER A 50 17.35 -3.95 -7.66
N ILE A 51 17.47 -3.23 -6.56
CA ILE A 51 16.34 -2.64 -5.85
C ILE A 51 16.00 -1.34 -6.56
N PHE A 52 14.72 -1.16 -6.85
CA PHE A 52 14.14 0.07 -7.33
C PHE A 52 13.22 0.60 -6.26
N TYR A 53 13.43 1.83 -5.84
CA TYR A 53 12.61 2.52 -4.86
C TYR A 53 11.91 3.67 -5.57
N TYR A 54 10.62 3.84 -5.33
CA TYR A 54 9.82 4.92 -5.87
C TYR A 54 9.09 5.62 -4.73
N ASN A 55 9.46 6.86 -4.45
CA ASN A 55 8.79 7.71 -3.48
C ASN A 55 7.63 8.43 -4.17
N TYR A 56 6.41 8.06 -3.80
CA TYR A 56 5.21 8.63 -4.41
C TYR A 56 4.81 9.99 -3.84
N HIS A 57 5.42 10.45 -2.74
CA HIS A 57 5.20 11.79 -2.20
C HIS A 57 6.01 12.83 -2.98
N TYR A 58 7.30 12.56 -3.18
CA TYR A 58 8.21 13.45 -3.92
C TYR A 58 8.25 13.17 -5.43
N ASN A 59 7.65 12.05 -5.86
CA ASN A 59 7.68 11.57 -7.23
C ASN A 59 9.12 11.35 -7.74
N GLU A 60 9.92 10.72 -6.88
CA GLU A 60 11.33 10.46 -7.11
C GLU A 60 11.60 8.96 -7.11
N ARG A 61 12.60 8.53 -7.86
CA ARG A 61 13.03 7.14 -7.90
C ARG A 61 14.51 6.99 -7.65
N TYR A 62 14.85 5.92 -6.94
CA TYR A 62 16.20 5.55 -6.60
C TYR A 62 16.43 4.10 -7.01
N SER A 63 17.66 3.74 -7.31
CA SER A 63 18.01 2.37 -7.63
C SER A 63 19.39 2.02 -7.12
N MET A 64 19.56 0.76 -6.75
CA MET A 64 20.83 0.24 -6.30
C MET A 64 20.99 -1.24 -6.60
N SER A 65 22.22 -1.70 -6.74
CA SER A 65 22.51 -3.11 -6.95
C SER A 65 22.24 -3.93 -5.68
N ILE A 66 21.65 -5.11 -5.83
CA ILE A 66 21.51 -6.09 -4.73
C ILE A 66 22.89 -6.44 -4.15
N SER A 67 23.94 -6.44 -4.98
CA SER A 67 25.32 -6.71 -4.54
C SER A 67 25.86 -5.71 -3.51
N GLU A 68 25.21 -4.56 -3.33
CA GLU A 68 25.61 -3.54 -2.35
C GLU A 68 24.96 -3.71 -0.98
N LEU A 69 24.01 -4.65 -0.86
CA LEU A 69 23.29 -4.94 0.36
C LEU A 69 23.99 -6.02 1.18
N LYS A 70 23.77 -5.98 2.49
CA LYS A 70 24.22 -7.01 3.42
C LYS A 70 23.05 -7.92 3.75
N ASN A 71 23.21 -9.22 3.62
CA ASN A 71 22.20 -10.16 4.13
C ASN A 71 22.30 -10.22 5.65
N ILE A 72 21.16 -10.11 6.33
CA ILE A 72 21.09 -10.09 7.79
C ILE A 72 19.94 -10.95 8.29
N LYS A 73 20.01 -11.33 9.57
CA LYS A 73 18.93 -12.00 10.28
C LYS A 73 18.37 -11.05 11.33
N VAL A 74 17.09 -10.77 11.26
CA VAL A 74 16.36 -9.91 12.21
C VAL A 74 15.64 -10.83 13.16
N LEU A 75 15.78 -10.59 14.47
CA LEU A 75 15.05 -11.37 15.46
C LEU A 75 13.54 -11.17 15.24
N ASP A 76 12.83 -12.27 15.05
CA ASP A 76 11.38 -12.30 14.94
C ASP A 76 10.78 -12.14 16.34
N PRO A 77 10.17 -10.99 16.67
CA PRO A 77 9.70 -10.74 18.03
C PRO A 77 8.43 -11.53 18.40
N TYR A 78 7.74 -12.18 17.45
CA TYR A 78 6.50 -12.93 17.70
C TYR A 78 6.78 -14.39 17.92
N ASN A 79 7.66 -14.98 17.11
CA ASN A 79 7.98 -16.39 17.26
C ASN A 79 9.06 -16.61 18.32
N SER A 80 9.89 -15.60 18.62
CA SER A 80 10.93 -15.72 19.64
C SER A 80 10.39 -15.68 21.07
N ASP A 81 10.62 -16.76 21.80
CA ASP A 81 10.47 -16.83 23.25
C ASP A 81 11.82 -16.57 23.93
N ARG A 82 12.04 -15.31 24.31
CA ARG A 82 13.28 -14.89 24.97
C ARG A 82 13.43 -15.46 26.38
N GLU A 83 12.33 -15.78 27.06
CA GLU A 83 12.36 -16.32 28.43
C GLU A 83 12.82 -17.77 28.42
N ASN A 84 12.40 -18.53 27.41
CA ASN A 84 12.80 -19.93 27.23
C ASN A 84 14.01 -20.11 26.28
N GLY A 85 14.59 -19.01 25.79
CA GLY A 85 15.79 -19.00 24.93
C GLY A 85 15.56 -19.51 23.51
N LEU A 86 14.30 -19.61 23.05
CA LEU A 86 13.95 -19.97 21.69
C LEU A 86 13.90 -18.71 20.83
N LEU A 87 14.92 -18.49 20.01
CA LEU A 87 15.03 -17.32 19.15
C LEU A 87 14.79 -17.71 17.69
N PHE A 88 13.81 -17.06 17.06
CA PHE A 88 13.51 -17.17 15.65
C PHE A 88 13.97 -15.90 14.94
N TYR A 89 14.33 -16.02 13.67
CA TYR A 89 14.87 -14.91 12.91
C TYR A 89 14.28 -14.88 11.50
N ASP A 90 13.89 -13.69 11.06
CA ASP A 90 13.55 -13.37 9.69
C ASP A 90 14.82 -13.03 8.90
N GLU A 91 14.86 -13.42 7.62
CA GLU A 91 15.95 -13.05 6.72
C GLU A 91 15.65 -11.74 5.99
N ALA A 92 16.64 -10.85 5.92
CA ALA A 92 16.47 -9.53 5.33
C ALA A 92 17.72 -9.06 4.59
N MET A 93 17.55 -8.02 3.76
CA MET A 93 18.66 -7.28 3.18
C MET A 93 18.78 -5.90 3.81
N ALA A 94 19.96 -5.62 4.34
CA ALA A 94 20.35 -4.40 5.00
C ALA A 94 21.12 -3.47 4.06
N LEU A 95 20.78 -2.19 4.12
CA LEU A 95 21.56 -1.11 3.52
C LEU A 95 22.13 -0.17 4.57
N ASP A 96 23.37 0.26 4.36
CA ASP A 96 23.99 1.37 5.06
C ASP A 96 23.28 2.70 4.75
N LYS A 97 22.68 3.31 5.78
CA LYS A 97 21.97 4.59 5.66
C LYS A 97 22.83 5.72 5.11
N SER A 98 24.15 5.69 5.25
CA SER A 98 25.02 6.70 4.65
C SER A 98 24.95 6.72 3.11
N LYS A 99 24.56 5.60 2.48
CA LYS A 99 24.31 5.49 1.04
C LYS A 99 22.95 6.04 0.61
N LEU A 100 22.08 6.39 1.56
CA LEU A 100 20.73 6.89 1.34
C LEU A 100 20.65 8.41 1.30
N THR A 101 21.72 9.11 0.87
CA THR A 101 21.77 10.58 0.89
C THR A 101 20.63 11.24 0.12
N ASN A 102 20.04 10.52 -0.84
CA ASN A 102 18.96 11.01 -1.68
C ASN A 102 17.62 10.34 -1.37
N ILE A 103 17.53 9.36 -0.47
CA ILE A 103 16.23 8.81 -0.07
C ILE A 103 15.72 9.66 1.10
N PRO A 104 14.56 10.33 0.95
CA PRO A 104 13.96 11.11 2.04
C PRO A 104 13.84 10.25 3.31
N SER A 105 14.02 10.85 4.48
CA SER A 105 13.87 10.18 5.79
C SER A 105 12.49 9.55 6.02
N HIS A 106 11.52 9.84 5.14
CA HIS A 106 10.15 9.37 5.17
C HIS A 106 10.00 8.12 4.29
N TYR A 107 10.46 7.00 4.83
CA TYR A 107 10.48 5.70 4.16
C TYR A 107 9.10 5.15 3.83
N SER A 108 8.08 5.57 4.56
CA SER A 108 6.74 5.01 4.42
C SER A 108 6.06 5.48 3.11
N TYR A 109 6.60 6.49 2.39
CA TYR A 109 6.00 7.06 1.17
C TYR A 109 6.49 6.37 -0.11
N ALA A 110 6.81 5.08 -0.04
CA ALA A 110 7.45 4.44 -1.16
C ALA A 110 7.04 3.00 -1.43
N TYR A 111 7.19 2.65 -2.71
CA TYR A 111 7.13 1.28 -3.17
C TYR A 111 8.50 0.85 -3.64
N ILE A 112 8.87 -0.38 -3.30
CA ILE A 112 10.09 -1.04 -3.71
C ILE A 112 9.74 -2.10 -4.72
N ALA A 113 10.58 -2.28 -5.74
CA ALA A 113 10.55 -3.44 -6.61
C ALA A 113 11.96 -4.03 -6.74
N ILE A 114 12.06 -5.35 -6.86
CA ILE A 114 13.34 -6.04 -7.09
C ILE A 114 13.36 -6.71 -8.45
N GLY A 115 14.45 -6.53 -9.20
CA GLY A 115 14.73 -7.26 -10.43
C GLY A 115 15.72 -6.56 -11.36
N GLN A 116 15.81 -7.03 -12.61
CA GLN A 116 16.74 -6.49 -13.60
C GLN A 116 16.31 -5.15 -14.22
N LYS A 117 15.01 -4.82 -14.17
CA LYS A 117 14.43 -3.65 -14.84
C LYS A 117 13.54 -2.86 -13.90
N ASN A 118 13.75 -1.55 -13.88
CA ASN A 118 12.95 -0.63 -13.07
C ASN A 118 11.49 -0.58 -13.59
N PRO A 119 10.49 -1.03 -12.80
CA PRO A 119 9.10 -1.00 -13.23
C PRO A 119 8.46 0.39 -13.10
N PHE A 120 9.08 1.33 -12.38
CA PHE A 120 8.52 2.65 -12.15
C PHE A 120 8.83 3.64 -13.29
N LEU A 121 7.92 4.58 -13.50
CA LEU A 121 8.09 5.72 -14.41
C LEU A 121 9.18 6.66 -13.90
N ALA A 122 9.83 7.38 -14.82
CA ALA A 122 10.84 8.36 -14.45
C ALA A 122 10.25 9.56 -13.70
N LYS A 123 8.99 9.87 -14.01
CA LYS A 123 8.14 10.83 -13.32
C LYS A 123 6.72 10.28 -13.42
N GLY A 124 6.17 9.81 -12.30
CA GLY A 124 4.76 9.44 -12.19
C GLY A 124 3.88 10.68 -11.98
N ASP A 125 2.62 10.46 -11.67
CA ASP A 125 1.63 11.51 -11.37
C ASP A 125 0.68 11.09 -10.23
N ILE A 126 1.26 10.52 -9.17
CA ILE A 126 0.49 10.20 -7.96
C ILE A 126 0.16 11.48 -7.20
N HIS A 127 -1.13 11.66 -6.93
CA HIS A 127 -1.64 12.79 -6.16
C HIS A 127 -2.70 12.33 -5.16
N PRO A 128 -2.83 13.00 -4.00
CA PRO A 128 -3.95 12.80 -3.10
C PRO A 128 -5.27 13.09 -3.83
N VAL A 129 -6.27 12.23 -3.64
CA VAL A 129 -7.61 12.45 -4.17
C VAL A 129 -8.28 13.53 -3.33
N LYS A 130 -8.75 14.58 -3.99
CA LYS A 130 -9.50 15.66 -3.35
C LYS A 130 -10.98 15.39 -3.49
N TRP A 131 -11.57 14.81 -2.45
CA TRP A 131 -12.97 14.47 -2.43
C TRP A 131 -13.82 15.68 -2.05
N LYS A 132 -14.96 15.83 -2.71
CA LYS A 132 -15.98 16.82 -2.36
C LYS A 132 -17.29 16.09 -2.08
N GLU A 133 -17.85 16.28 -0.90
CA GLU A 133 -19.18 15.73 -0.59
C GLU A 133 -20.26 16.40 -1.47
N ILE A 134 -21.19 15.59 -1.96
CA ILE A 134 -22.35 16.02 -2.75
C ILE A 134 -23.65 15.48 -2.17
N ASP A 135 -24.78 15.98 -2.67
CA ASP A 135 -26.10 15.53 -2.24
C ASP A 135 -26.27 14.01 -2.47
N LYS A 136 -26.50 13.29 -1.37
CA LYS A 136 -26.70 11.83 -1.36
C LYS A 136 -27.91 11.35 -2.17
N ASN A 137 -28.85 12.23 -2.48
CA ASN A 137 -30.01 11.91 -3.32
C ASN A 137 -29.69 11.95 -4.82
N THR A 138 -28.49 12.37 -5.21
CA THR A 138 -28.07 12.52 -6.61
C THR A 138 -27.10 11.40 -7.02
N LEU A 139 -27.58 10.15 -6.98
CA LEU A 139 -26.77 9.00 -7.45
C LEU A 139 -26.29 9.23 -8.88
N LYS A 140 -25.00 8.98 -9.11
CA LYS A 140 -24.34 9.18 -10.41
C LYS A 140 -24.19 7.89 -11.21
N ILE A 141 -24.55 6.77 -10.58
CA ILE A 141 -24.63 5.44 -11.20
C ILE A 141 -26.00 4.82 -10.91
N PRO A 142 -26.46 3.84 -11.71
CA PRO A 142 -27.65 3.08 -11.40
C PRO A 142 -27.50 2.34 -10.07
N LYS A 143 -28.54 2.38 -9.23
CA LYS A 143 -28.56 1.74 -7.91
C LYS A 143 -28.21 0.25 -7.97
N THR A 144 -28.57 -0.43 -9.07
CA THR A 144 -28.33 -1.86 -9.29
C THR A 144 -26.85 -2.25 -9.20
N TYR A 145 -25.93 -1.38 -9.61
CA TYR A 145 -24.48 -1.63 -9.49
C TYR A 145 -24.05 -1.79 -8.03
N ILE A 146 -24.61 -0.96 -7.14
CA ILE A 146 -24.33 -1.04 -5.70
C ILE A 146 -25.02 -2.27 -5.10
N GLU A 147 -26.25 -2.56 -5.52
CA GLU A 147 -27.01 -3.73 -5.05
C GLU A 147 -26.31 -5.05 -5.41
N GLU A 148 -25.82 -5.19 -6.64
CA GLU A 148 -25.04 -6.35 -7.10
C GLU A 148 -23.79 -6.54 -6.25
N ALA A 149 -23.00 -5.48 -6.04
CA ALA A 149 -21.78 -5.56 -5.25
C ALA A 149 -22.04 -5.90 -3.77
N ILE A 150 -23.12 -5.38 -3.17
CA ILE A 150 -23.52 -5.75 -1.81
C ILE A 150 -23.93 -7.23 -1.77
N ASN A 151 -24.72 -7.69 -2.74
CA ASN A 151 -25.21 -9.07 -2.82
C ASN A 151 -24.09 -10.11 -3.01
N ASP A 152 -23.04 -9.75 -3.73
CA ASP A 152 -21.86 -10.58 -3.96
C ASP A 152 -20.85 -10.54 -2.80
N SER A 153 -21.11 -9.71 -1.78
CA SER A 153 -20.25 -9.59 -0.61
C SER A 153 -20.81 -10.35 0.61
N PRO A 154 -19.98 -10.60 1.64
CA PRO A 154 -20.46 -11.08 2.94
C PRO A 154 -21.45 -10.14 3.64
N CYS A 155 -21.64 -8.92 3.14
CA CYS A 155 -22.59 -7.92 3.64
C CYS A 155 -23.96 -8.01 2.95
N ARG A 156 -24.25 -9.11 2.24
CA ARG A 156 -25.49 -9.33 1.51
C ARG A 156 -26.71 -9.06 2.37
N THR A 157 -27.47 -8.03 1.99
CA THR A 157 -28.75 -7.67 2.61
C THR A 157 -29.59 -6.84 1.67
N GLU A 158 -30.91 -6.89 1.85
CA GLU A 158 -31.85 -5.97 1.17
C GLU A 158 -31.90 -4.60 1.85
N ASN A 159 -31.41 -4.49 3.09
CA ASN A 159 -31.49 -3.29 3.91
C ASN A 159 -30.14 -2.58 4.02
N TRP A 160 -29.89 -1.68 3.08
CA TRP A 160 -28.69 -0.86 3.00
C TRP A 160 -29.05 0.59 2.64
N GLU A 161 -28.15 1.51 2.98
CA GLU A 161 -28.32 2.94 2.71
C GLU A 161 -27.02 3.58 2.19
N VAL A 162 -27.18 4.66 1.42
CA VAL A 162 -26.08 5.58 1.09
C VAL A 162 -26.13 6.74 2.09
N ASN A 163 -25.09 6.86 2.92
CA ASN A 163 -25.01 7.93 3.91
C ASN A 163 -24.48 9.22 3.30
N LYS A 164 -23.41 9.10 2.52
CA LYS A 164 -22.68 10.21 1.90
C LYS A 164 -22.23 9.80 0.51
N ILE A 165 -22.10 10.80 -0.36
CA ILE A 165 -21.51 10.63 -1.69
C ILE A 165 -20.41 11.66 -1.81
N PHE A 166 -19.26 11.22 -2.29
CA PHE A 166 -18.13 12.09 -2.60
C PHE A 166 -17.82 12.03 -4.09
N GLU A 167 -17.51 13.17 -4.67
CA GLU A 167 -17.06 13.31 -6.04
C GLU A 167 -15.60 13.76 -6.09
N SER A 168 -14.87 13.26 -7.09
CA SER A 168 -13.56 13.80 -7.48
C SER A 168 -13.35 13.63 -8.97
N GLN A 169 -12.23 14.11 -9.47
CA GLN A 169 -11.88 14.04 -10.88
C GLN A 169 -10.40 13.73 -11.05
N TYR A 170 -10.10 12.85 -12.00
CA TYR A 170 -8.73 12.57 -12.38
C TYR A 170 -8.67 12.25 -13.88
N ASN A 171 -7.89 13.03 -14.63
CA ASN A 171 -7.80 12.94 -16.09
C ASN A 171 -9.20 12.91 -16.75
N THR A 172 -9.45 11.87 -17.54
CA THR A 172 -10.70 11.63 -18.28
C THR A 172 -11.78 10.95 -17.46
N TYR A 173 -11.61 10.83 -16.14
CA TYR A 173 -12.56 10.12 -15.28
C TYR A 173 -13.18 11.04 -14.23
N ASP A 174 -14.49 10.88 -14.04
CA ASP A 174 -15.20 11.29 -12.84
C ASP A 174 -15.19 10.13 -11.85
N LEU A 175 -14.91 10.45 -10.58
CA LEU A 175 -14.79 9.47 -9.50
C LEU A 175 -15.91 9.71 -8.51
N TYR A 176 -16.55 8.63 -8.08
CA TYR A 176 -17.57 8.67 -7.05
C TYR A 176 -17.27 7.65 -5.97
N ALA A 177 -17.37 8.08 -4.71
CA ALA A 177 -17.34 7.21 -3.55
C ALA A 177 -18.67 7.31 -2.82
N TYR A 178 -19.33 6.17 -2.61
CA TYR A 178 -20.60 6.06 -1.90
C TYR A 178 -20.33 5.41 -0.56
N GLU A 179 -20.57 6.13 0.53
CA GLU A 179 -20.49 5.57 1.88
C GLU A 179 -21.72 4.71 2.14
N ILE A 180 -21.51 3.39 2.27
CA ILE A 180 -22.57 2.41 2.41
C ILE A 180 -22.61 1.87 3.84
N THR A 181 -23.80 1.80 4.41
CA THR A 181 -24.08 1.03 5.63
C THR A 181 -25.18 0.01 5.40
N THR A 182 -25.04 -1.13 6.07
CA THR A 182 -26.07 -2.18 6.15
C THR A 182 -26.61 -2.30 7.57
N ILE A 183 -27.82 -2.84 7.75
CA ILE A 183 -28.38 -3.12 9.09
C ILE A 183 -27.46 -3.97 9.97
N ASP A 184 -26.73 -4.92 9.39
CA ASP A 184 -25.78 -5.79 10.10
C ASP A 184 -24.42 -5.09 10.36
N LYS A 185 -24.39 -3.76 10.20
CA LYS A 185 -23.25 -2.87 10.44
C LYS A 185 -22.01 -3.11 9.58
N CYS A 186 -22.13 -3.75 8.42
CA CYS A 186 -21.13 -3.54 7.39
C CYS A 186 -21.08 -2.05 7.04
N TRP A 187 -19.87 -1.51 7.07
CA TRP A 187 -19.56 -0.14 6.69
C TRP A 187 -18.40 -0.17 5.69
N GLY A 188 -18.48 0.71 4.70
CA GLY A 188 -17.47 0.80 3.66
C GLY A 188 -17.81 1.81 2.57
N TYR A 189 -17.02 1.76 1.51
CA TYR A 189 -17.16 2.63 0.35
C TYR A 189 -17.31 1.80 -0.91
N TYR A 190 -18.37 2.08 -1.68
CA TYR A 190 -18.44 1.66 -3.07
C TYR A 190 -17.78 2.73 -3.94
N LEU A 191 -16.73 2.39 -4.68
CA LEU A 191 -16.10 3.30 -5.63
C LEU A 191 -16.58 3.04 -7.05
N ALA A 192 -16.76 4.10 -7.82
CA ALA A 192 -17.05 4.04 -9.24
C ALA A 192 -16.23 5.06 -10.03
N PHE A 193 -15.68 4.61 -11.15
CA PHE A 193 -14.95 5.42 -12.11
C PHE A 193 -15.77 5.50 -13.39
N ILE A 194 -16.07 6.71 -13.82
CA ILE A 194 -16.90 6.98 -14.99
C ILE A 194 -16.08 7.75 -16.02
N ASN A 195 -16.07 7.28 -17.26
CA ASN A 195 -15.39 7.96 -18.35
C ASN A 195 -16.19 9.19 -18.80
N LYS A 196 -15.59 10.38 -18.68
CA LYS A 196 -16.19 11.69 -19.00
C LYS A 196 -16.65 11.84 -20.45
N LYS A 197 -16.13 11.02 -21.36
CA LYS A 197 -16.41 11.15 -22.80
C LYS A 197 -17.74 10.48 -23.18
N ASN A 198 -18.07 9.37 -22.54
CA ASN A 198 -19.18 8.50 -22.93
C ASN A 198 -20.06 8.06 -21.75
N ASP A 199 -19.81 8.58 -20.55
CA ASP A 199 -20.52 8.27 -19.30
C ASP A 199 -20.50 6.78 -18.94
N GLU A 200 -19.52 6.04 -19.45
CA GLU A 200 -19.37 4.61 -19.20
C GLU A 200 -18.72 4.38 -17.83
N ILE A 201 -19.31 3.51 -17.01
CA ILE A 201 -18.72 3.02 -15.77
C ILE A 201 -17.60 2.03 -16.15
N VAL A 202 -16.35 2.43 -15.95
CA VAL A 202 -15.18 1.65 -16.38
C VAL A 202 -14.60 0.77 -15.29
N TRP A 203 -14.88 1.04 -14.02
CA TRP A 203 -14.39 0.26 -12.90
C TRP A 203 -15.20 0.58 -11.66
N THR A 204 -15.46 -0.46 -10.86
CA THR A 204 -16.17 -0.35 -9.59
C THR A 204 -15.62 -1.35 -8.60
N GLU A 205 -15.61 -1.00 -7.31
CA GLU A 205 -15.16 -1.90 -6.26
C GLU A 205 -15.83 -1.57 -4.93
N LEU A 206 -16.15 -2.59 -4.13
CA LEU A 206 -16.72 -2.43 -2.79
C LEU A 206 -15.64 -2.65 -1.73
N PHE A 207 -15.19 -1.55 -1.14
CA PHE A 207 -14.27 -1.57 -0.01
C PHE A 207 -15.03 -1.65 1.30
N ARG A 208 -14.68 -2.60 2.16
CA ARG A 208 -15.36 -2.81 3.45
C ARG A 208 -14.36 -3.11 4.56
N SER A 209 -14.69 -2.72 5.77
CA SER A 209 -13.93 -3.14 6.95
C SER A 209 -14.23 -4.61 7.30
N ASN A 210 -13.23 -5.33 7.78
CA ASN A 210 -13.32 -6.67 8.36
C ASN A 210 -12.23 -6.82 9.46
N GLU A 211 -11.96 -8.04 9.93
CA GLU A 211 -10.95 -8.29 10.98
C GLU A 211 -9.51 -7.97 10.53
N GLU A 212 -9.25 -8.03 9.23
CA GLU A 212 -7.92 -7.91 8.63
C GLU A 212 -7.63 -6.52 8.10
N LYS A 213 -8.66 -5.79 7.67
CA LYS A 213 -8.54 -4.46 7.07
C LYS A 213 -9.68 -3.54 7.46
N TYR A 214 -9.38 -2.26 7.61
CA TYR A 214 -10.32 -1.21 7.91
C TYR A 214 -10.30 -0.16 6.81
N THR A 215 -11.47 0.38 6.49
CA THR A 215 -11.60 1.45 5.49
C THR A 215 -11.20 2.79 6.12
N ASN A 216 -10.38 3.54 5.38
CA ASN A 216 -9.88 4.85 5.79
C ASN A 216 -10.96 5.91 5.53
N GLU A 217 -11.07 6.88 6.44
CA GLU A 217 -11.98 8.01 6.28
C GLU A 217 -11.67 8.82 5.02
N ILE A 218 -12.70 9.20 4.27
CA ILE A 218 -12.56 10.16 3.17
C ILE A 218 -12.34 11.57 3.74
N ASN A 219 -11.29 12.25 3.27
CA ASN A 219 -10.88 13.58 3.73
C ASN A 219 -10.65 13.64 5.26
N PRO A 220 -9.70 12.86 5.81
CA PRO A 220 -9.43 12.90 7.24
C PRO A 220 -8.98 14.32 7.64
N THR A 221 -9.66 14.92 8.61
CA THR A 221 -9.26 16.19 9.22
C THR A 221 -8.40 15.94 10.45
N PHE A 222 -7.49 16.86 10.79
CA PHE A 222 -6.60 16.83 11.97
C PHE A 222 -7.26 16.13 13.18
N ARG A 223 -6.62 15.08 13.70
CA ARG A 223 -7.07 14.37 14.91
C ARG A 223 -6.31 14.92 16.11
N GLU A 224 -6.97 15.79 16.86
CA GLU A 224 -6.42 16.48 18.02
C GLU A 224 -6.02 15.52 19.14
N ASP A 225 -6.76 14.42 19.30
CA ASP A 225 -6.49 13.32 20.25
C ASP A 225 -5.18 12.57 19.96
N LEU A 226 -4.69 12.61 18.73
CA LEU A 226 -3.48 11.94 18.29
C LEU A 226 -2.34 12.92 17.95
N HIS A 227 -2.58 14.24 18.04
CA HIS A 227 -1.67 15.28 17.52
C HIS A 227 -1.26 15.06 16.04
N ILE A 228 -2.15 14.48 15.23
CA ILE A 228 -1.88 14.13 13.83
C ILE A 228 -2.48 15.19 12.90
N ASN A 229 -1.62 15.82 12.09
CA ASN A 229 -2.03 16.72 11.01
C ASN A 229 -2.10 16.01 9.66
N TYR A 230 -3.32 15.59 9.28
CA TYR A 230 -3.58 14.90 8.02
C TYR A 230 -3.37 15.71 6.75
N ASP A 231 -2.95 16.98 6.81
CA ASP A 231 -2.44 17.70 5.63
C ASP A 231 -1.13 17.11 5.09
N ASP A 232 -0.42 16.31 5.89
CA ASP A 232 0.86 15.70 5.52
C ASP A 232 0.82 14.16 5.41
N TYR A 233 -0.32 13.49 5.61
CA TYR A 233 -0.30 12.08 6.03
C TYR A 233 -0.49 11.03 4.93
N TYR A 234 0.23 9.93 5.17
CA TYR A 234 0.08 8.56 4.66
C TYR A 234 -1.34 8.12 4.29
N ASP A 235 -2.34 8.56 5.05
CA ASP A 235 -3.68 7.97 5.04
C ASP A 235 -4.62 8.58 4.00
N ARG A 236 -4.15 9.54 3.19
CA ARG A 236 -4.97 10.05 2.09
C ARG A 236 -4.98 9.04 0.96
N MET A 237 -6.19 8.72 0.50
CA MET A 237 -6.40 8.01 -0.76
C MET A 237 -5.64 8.71 -1.89
N ARG A 238 -4.95 7.92 -2.71
CA ARG A 238 -4.09 8.40 -3.78
C ARG A 238 -4.51 7.79 -5.10
N ILE A 239 -4.31 8.57 -6.15
CA ILE A 239 -4.55 8.16 -7.52
C ILE A 239 -3.39 8.61 -8.40
N GLY A 240 -3.01 7.79 -9.37
CA GLY A 240 -2.04 8.18 -10.38
C GLY A 240 -1.45 7.02 -11.15
N ILE A 241 -0.63 7.34 -12.15
CA ILE A 241 0.17 6.43 -12.95
C ILE A 241 1.63 6.55 -12.50
N PHE A 242 2.20 5.45 -12.03
CA PHE A 242 3.60 5.43 -11.59
C PHE A 242 4.37 4.19 -12.04
N MET A 243 3.68 3.17 -12.54
CA MET A 243 4.27 1.94 -13.04
C MET A 243 4.18 1.88 -14.57
N LYS A 244 5.24 1.37 -15.20
CA LYS A 244 5.30 1.11 -16.63
C LYS A 244 4.37 -0.03 -16.98
N SER A 245 3.58 0.16 -18.03
CA SER A 245 2.67 -0.88 -18.56
C SER A 245 1.57 -1.30 -17.59
N LYS A 246 1.27 -0.46 -16.58
CA LYS A 246 0.09 -0.58 -15.72
C LYS A 246 -0.80 0.63 -15.96
N SER A 247 -2.08 0.46 -15.70
CA SER A 247 -3.07 1.55 -15.79
C SER A 247 -2.97 2.49 -14.58
N ILE A 248 -4.00 3.32 -14.41
CA ILE A 248 -4.11 4.25 -13.27
C ILE A 248 -4.26 3.43 -12.00
N ALA A 249 -3.40 3.70 -11.03
CA ALA A 249 -3.45 3.12 -9.70
C ALA A 249 -4.34 3.94 -8.77
N PHE A 250 -5.01 3.26 -7.84
CA PHE A 250 -5.76 3.83 -6.73
C PHE A 250 -5.44 3.04 -5.46
N PHE A 251 -5.10 3.72 -4.37
CA PHE A 251 -4.68 3.08 -3.11
C PHE A 251 -4.90 4.01 -1.90
N GLY A 252 -4.69 3.48 -0.69
CA GLY A 252 -4.91 4.20 0.57
C GLY A 252 -6.37 4.28 1.04
N ILE A 253 -7.29 3.53 0.42
CA ILE A 253 -8.69 3.43 0.87
C ILE A 253 -8.87 2.44 2.02
N GLN A 254 -7.96 1.47 2.15
CA GLN A 254 -7.95 0.52 3.24
C GLN A 254 -6.57 0.53 3.90
N SER A 255 -6.59 0.33 5.21
CA SER A 255 -5.44 0.03 6.01
C SER A 255 -5.58 -1.38 6.56
N TYR A 256 -4.48 -2.06 6.80
CA TYR A 256 -4.45 -3.49 7.07
C TYR A 256 -3.90 -3.70 8.49
N SER A 257 -4.70 -4.34 9.34
CA SER A 257 -4.24 -4.88 10.62
C SER A 257 -3.57 -6.24 10.42
N ILE A 258 -4.09 -7.04 9.48
CA ILE A 258 -3.56 -8.35 9.11
C ILE A 258 -3.43 -8.40 7.59
N GLY A 259 -2.27 -8.85 7.11
CA GLY A 259 -1.96 -8.89 5.68
C GLY A 259 -1.33 -7.59 5.18
N CYS A 260 -1.27 -7.44 3.86
CA CYS A 260 -0.53 -6.37 3.22
C CYS A 260 -1.40 -5.48 2.37
N GLU A 261 -0.96 -4.23 2.19
CA GLU A 261 -1.68 -3.28 1.38
C GLU A 261 -1.77 -3.72 -0.09
N GLU A 262 -2.90 -3.39 -0.70
CA GLU A 262 -3.20 -3.68 -2.10
C GLU A 262 -3.17 -2.37 -2.90
N ILE A 263 -2.57 -2.42 -4.10
CA ILE A 263 -2.65 -1.35 -5.09
C ILE A 263 -3.63 -1.76 -6.17
N PHE A 264 -4.76 -1.06 -6.25
CA PHE A 264 -5.80 -1.32 -7.24
C PHE A 264 -5.44 -0.59 -8.53
N PHE A 265 -5.61 -1.27 -9.66
CA PHE A 265 -5.40 -0.67 -10.98
C PHE A 265 -6.70 -0.70 -11.78
N ILE A 266 -7.08 0.44 -12.36
CA ILE A 266 -8.31 0.55 -13.14
C ILE A 266 -8.18 -0.33 -14.39
N ASN A 267 -9.02 -1.35 -14.54
CA ASN A 267 -8.98 -2.32 -15.66
C ASN A 267 -7.67 -3.11 -15.80
N ASP A 268 -6.98 -3.35 -14.70
CA ASP A 268 -5.77 -4.17 -14.65
C ASP A 268 -5.75 -4.96 -13.33
N GLU A 269 -4.83 -5.91 -13.21
CA GLU A 269 -4.68 -6.73 -12.01
C GLU A 269 -4.17 -5.91 -10.84
N THR A 270 -4.85 -6.05 -9.69
CA THR A 270 -4.42 -5.57 -8.38
C THR A 270 -3.06 -6.17 -8.02
N ILE A 271 -2.19 -5.35 -7.44
CA ILE A 271 -0.92 -5.81 -6.87
C ILE A 271 -1.08 -5.88 -5.36
N GLU A 272 -1.00 -7.08 -4.80
CA GLU A 272 -0.79 -7.28 -3.37
C GLU A 272 0.67 -7.01 -3.03
N LEU A 273 0.91 -6.13 -2.07
CA LEU A 273 2.27 -5.79 -1.66
C LEU A 273 2.83 -6.89 -0.76
N SER A 274 4.14 -7.11 -0.84
CA SER A 274 4.86 -7.89 0.14
C SER A 274 5.16 -7.01 1.35
N CYS A 275 4.69 -7.42 2.51
CA CYS A 275 4.96 -6.74 3.77
C CYS A 275 5.23 -7.79 4.85
N ILE A 276 5.97 -7.38 5.87
CA ILE A 276 6.06 -8.15 7.09
C ILE A 276 4.88 -7.74 7.96
N ASN A 277 3.96 -8.67 8.16
CA ASN A 277 2.78 -8.50 8.99
C ASN A 277 3.14 -8.66 10.48
N ASN A 278 4.06 -7.82 10.96
CA ASN A 278 4.52 -7.81 12.35
C ASN A 278 3.69 -6.76 13.10
N HIS A 279 2.68 -7.24 13.82
CA HIS A 279 1.64 -6.48 14.51
C HIS A 279 2.11 -5.72 15.76
#